data_AF-A0A6V7PBG3-F1
#
_entry.id   AF-A0A6V7PBG3-F1
#
_cell.length_a   1.000
_cell.length_b   1.000
_cell.length_c   1.000
_cell.angle_alpha   90.00
_cell.angle_beta   90.00
_cell.angle_gamma   90.00
#
_symmetry.space_group_name_H-M   'P 1'
#
loop_
_entity.id
_entity.type
_entity.pdbx_description
1 polymer ?
#
loop_
_entity_poly.entity_id
_entity_poly.type
_entity_poly.pdbx_seq_one_letter_code
_entity_poly.pdbx_strand_id
1 'polypeptide(L)'
;MEPILVRNLRKLLMMSMDCRIPLEKIELIAPDNHHREEKLDLETIPVDAKKIFSKDGNFLGPFAFKLKFPAGFRPNKKYIEEVLKWQKMAFPSPYLNARQFEPATPQARKRAVAVLHELLSLTMEKRLTSDKLDAFHNEYKLPCKLLLCLVKNHGIFYITNKGARSTVFLKEAYDGHNLLDKCPLLKFYDRFVSLIGRPCFDASNSVQV
;
A
#
# COMPACT_ATOMS: atom_id res chain seq x y z
N MET A 1 12.04 -8.76 16.50
CA MET A 1 12.06 -7.36 16.96
C MET A 1 11.79 -6.49 15.75
N GLU A 2 10.88 -5.52 15.84
CA GLU A 2 10.71 -4.51 14.79
C GLU A 2 12.03 -3.73 14.69
N PRO A 3 12.62 -3.53 13.50
CA PRO A 3 13.87 -2.81 13.38
C PRO A 3 13.70 -1.43 13.98
N ILE A 4 14.65 -0.98 14.82
CA ILE A 4 14.63 0.35 15.46
C ILE A 4 14.35 1.46 14.41
N LEU A 5 14.84 1.25 13.19
CA LEU A 5 14.61 2.06 12.01
C LEU A 5 13.12 2.29 11.69
N VAL A 6 12.29 1.25 11.77
CA VAL A 6 10.85 1.29 11.43
C VAL A 6 10.09 2.10 12.48
N ARG A 7 10.46 1.96 13.76
CA ARG A 7 9.86 2.75 14.85
C ARG A 7 10.25 4.23 14.76
N ASN A 8 11.46 4.52 14.31
CA ASN A 8 11.98 5.87 14.15
C ASN A 8 11.40 6.58 12.92
N LEU A 9 11.29 5.90 11.78
CA LEU A 9 10.64 6.42 10.56
C LEU A 9 9.17 6.78 10.81
N ARG A 10 8.47 5.95 11.60
CA ARG A 10 7.06 6.19 11.91
C ARG A 10 6.86 7.39 12.83
N LYS A 11 7.75 7.59 13.82
CA LYS A 11 7.78 8.78 14.67
C LYS A 11 8.12 10.03 13.87
N LEU A 12 9.09 9.94 12.96
CA LEU A 12 9.51 11.02 12.07
C LEU A 12 8.35 11.48 11.17
N LEU A 13 7.61 10.53 10.59
CA LEU A 13 6.42 10.79 9.79
C LEU A 13 5.26 11.39 10.61
N MET A 14 5.10 11.01 11.88
CA MET A 14 4.08 11.58 12.79
C MET A 14 4.42 12.99 13.29
N MET A 15 5.68 13.41 13.25
CA MET A 15 6.15 14.71 13.75
C MET A 15 6.33 15.76 12.64
N SER A 16 6.04 15.39 11.40
CA SER A 16 6.13 16.27 10.23
C SER A 16 4.88 17.13 10.12
N MET A 17 5.05 18.45 10.20
CA MET A 17 4.01 19.42 9.86
C MET A 17 4.39 20.05 8.52
N ASP A 18 3.47 20.06 7.55
CA ASP A 18 3.69 20.63 6.21
C ASP A 18 4.87 20.04 5.42
N CYS A 19 5.14 18.74 5.60
CA CYS A 19 6.30 18.03 5.03
C CYS A 19 7.67 18.54 5.54
N ARG A 20 7.69 19.29 6.65
CA ARG A 20 8.91 19.78 7.28
C ARG A 20 9.06 19.17 8.66
N ILE A 21 10.27 18.71 8.96
CA ILE A 21 10.64 18.26 10.29
C ILE A 21 11.57 19.33 10.86
N PRO A 22 11.17 20.07 11.91
CA PRO A 22 12.06 21.04 12.55
C PRO A 22 13.37 20.35 12.95
N LEU A 23 14.51 20.94 12.56
CA LEU A 23 15.84 20.34 12.73
C LEU A 23 16.14 19.96 14.19
N GLU A 24 15.63 20.75 15.14
CA GLU A 24 15.68 20.50 16.59
C GLU A 24 15.05 19.16 17.02
N LYS A 25 14.13 18.60 16.23
CA LYS A 25 13.48 17.31 16.50
C LYS A 25 14.17 16.13 15.83
N ILE A 26 15.08 16.37 14.89
CA ILE A 26 15.87 15.33 14.20
C ILE A 26 17.01 14.84 15.10
N GLU A 27 17.56 15.71 15.94
CA GLU A 27 18.58 15.37 16.96
C GLU A 27 18.09 14.32 17.98
N LEU A 28 16.77 14.23 18.20
CA LEU A 28 16.15 13.22 19.08
C LEU A 28 16.11 11.79 18.47
N ILE A 29 16.53 11.62 17.20
CA ILE A 29 16.37 10.35 16.44
C ILE A 29 17.71 9.79 15.89
N ALA A 30 18.83 10.51 15.94
CA ALA A 30 20.11 10.02 15.40
C ALA A 30 20.69 8.82 16.19
N PRO A 31 21.36 7.86 15.50
CA PRO A 31 22.82 7.98 15.43
C PRO A 31 23.42 7.77 14.02
N ASP A 32 24.36 8.65 13.71
CA ASP A 32 25.40 8.67 12.66
C ASP A 32 25.01 8.52 11.17
N ASN A 33 24.67 9.67 10.59
CA ASN A 33 25.29 10.30 9.42
C ASN A 33 25.81 9.43 8.26
N HIS A 34 25.02 9.31 7.18
CA HIS A 34 25.45 9.75 5.84
C HIS A 34 24.24 9.81 4.87
N HIS A 35 23.92 11.03 4.45
CA HIS A 35 22.83 11.39 3.52
C HIS A 35 23.05 10.85 2.10
N ARG A 36 21.98 10.57 1.36
CA ARG A 36 21.97 10.63 -0.12
C ARG A 36 20.53 10.74 -0.66
N GLU A 37 20.14 11.97 -0.99
CA GLU A 37 19.11 12.24 -2.00
C GLU A 37 19.80 12.14 -3.37
N GLU A 38 19.44 11.14 -4.19
CA GLU A 38 19.94 11.03 -5.56
C GLU A 38 18.81 11.36 -6.55
N LYS A 39 18.98 12.53 -7.17
CA LYS A 39 18.31 12.95 -8.40
C LYS A 39 18.82 12.01 -9.51
N LEU A 40 18.02 11.02 -9.90
CA LEU A 40 18.41 10.05 -10.93
C LEU A 40 18.03 10.57 -12.31
N ASP A 41 19.08 10.86 -13.07
CA ASP A 41 19.04 11.26 -14.47
C ASP A 41 18.46 10.15 -15.37
N LEU A 42 17.75 10.61 -16.38
CA LEU A 42 17.00 9.81 -17.34
C LEU A 42 17.96 9.27 -18.41
N GLU A 43 18.65 8.15 -18.16
CA GLU A 43 19.39 7.44 -19.21
C GLU A 43 18.96 5.97 -19.37
N THR A 44 18.30 5.75 -20.51
CA THR A 44 18.33 4.55 -21.37
C THR A 44 17.90 3.20 -20.78
N ILE A 45 16.58 2.96 -20.71
CA ILE A 45 16.03 1.59 -20.62
C ILE A 45 15.80 1.04 -22.04
N PRO A 46 16.31 -0.16 -22.39
CA PRO A 46 16.17 -0.72 -23.72
C PRO A 46 14.70 -0.94 -24.10
N VAL A 47 14.42 -0.59 -25.36
CA VAL A 47 13.14 -0.72 -26.05
C VAL A 47 12.84 -2.20 -26.27
N ASP A 48 12.12 -2.85 -25.35
CA ASP A 48 11.39 -4.08 -25.64
C ASP A 48 10.24 -4.30 -24.65
N ALA A 49 9.03 -3.97 -25.08
CA ALA A 49 7.80 -4.05 -24.29
C ALA A 49 7.44 -5.47 -23.81
N LYS A 50 8.11 -6.52 -24.33
CA LYS A 50 7.87 -7.93 -23.98
C LYS A 50 8.67 -8.42 -22.76
N LYS A 51 9.70 -7.69 -22.30
CA LYS A 51 10.58 -8.14 -21.18
C LYS A 51 10.21 -7.55 -19.81
N ILE A 52 9.13 -6.77 -19.71
CA ILE A 52 8.82 -5.99 -18.49
C ILE A 52 7.86 -6.71 -17.53
N PHE A 53 7.22 -7.78 -17.97
CA PHE A 53 6.37 -8.61 -17.13
C PHE A 53 7.18 -9.76 -16.52
N SER A 54 7.22 -9.85 -15.18
CA SER A 54 7.59 -11.10 -14.51
C SER A 54 6.64 -12.21 -14.97
N LYS A 55 7.00 -13.49 -14.76
CA LYS A 55 6.11 -14.64 -15.00
C LYS A 55 4.73 -14.49 -14.33
N ASP A 56 4.64 -13.60 -13.33
CA ASP A 56 3.44 -13.24 -12.57
C ASP A 56 2.61 -12.08 -13.15
N GLY A 57 3.01 -11.50 -14.29
CA GLY A 57 2.27 -10.38 -14.91
C GLY A 57 2.42 -9.03 -14.21
N ASN A 58 3.48 -8.83 -13.43
CA ASN A 58 3.80 -7.57 -12.76
C ASN A 58 4.88 -6.75 -13.49
N PHE A 59 4.70 -5.42 -13.53
CA PHE A 59 5.64 -4.45 -14.10
C PHE A 59 6.78 -4.16 -13.12
N LEU A 60 8.02 -4.29 -13.57
CA LEU A 60 9.20 -3.97 -12.77
C LEU A 60 9.54 -2.48 -12.92
N GLY A 61 9.20 -1.68 -11.92
CA GLY A 61 9.58 -0.27 -11.82
C GLY A 61 9.65 0.17 -10.35
N PRO A 62 10.45 1.19 -10.01
CA PRO A 62 10.72 1.58 -8.62
C PRO A 62 9.46 1.98 -7.83
N PHE A 63 8.43 2.48 -8.51
CA PHE A 63 7.16 2.90 -7.91
C PHE A 63 5.96 2.14 -8.50
N ALA A 64 6.20 0.93 -9.01
CA ALA A 64 5.16 0.13 -9.61
C ALA A 64 4.37 -0.63 -8.54
N PHE A 65 3.05 -0.53 -8.57
CA PHE A 65 2.21 -1.29 -7.64
C PHE A 65 2.23 -2.78 -7.99
N LYS A 66 2.37 -3.63 -6.97
CA LYS A 66 2.23 -5.07 -7.11
C LYS A 66 0.77 -5.43 -7.33
N LEU A 67 0.45 -5.98 -8.50
CA LEU A 67 -0.89 -6.39 -8.87
C LEU A 67 -1.08 -7.89 -8.60
N LYS A 68 -2.20 -8.23 -7.97
CA LYS A 68 -2.66 -9.61 -7.76
C LYS A 68 -4.12 -9.74 -8.21
N PHE A 69 -4.32 -10.50 -9.28
CA PHE A 69 -5.64 -10.79 -9.83
C PHE A 69 -6.17 -12.14 -9.35
N PRO A 70 -7.49 -12.31 -9.18
CA PRO A 70 -8.07 -13.59 -8.79
C PRO A 70 -7.86 -14.64 -9.90
N ALA A 71 -7.82 -15.92 -9.52
CA ALA A 71 -7.76 -17.02 -10.47
C ALA A 71 -8.94 -16.93 -11.44
N GLY A 72 -8.66 -17.00 -12.75
CA GLY A 72 -9.67 -16.88 -13.81
C GLY A 72 -9.90 -15.46 -14.35
N PHE A 73 -9.30 -14.42 -13.77
CA PHE A 73 -9.30 -13.10 -14.38
C PHE A 73 -8.47 -13.11 -15.68
N ARG A 74 -9.13 -12.84 -16.81
CA ARG A 74 -8.51 -12.80 -18.14
C ARG A 74 -8.56 -11.37 -18.70
N PRO A 75 -7.55 -10.54 -18.41
CA PRO A 75 -7.51 -9.18 -18.95
C PRO A 75 -7.35 -9.21 -20.46
N ASN A 76 -8.07 -8.34 -21.16
CA ASN A 76 -7.85 -8.14 -22.60
C ASN A 76 -6.57 -7.31 -22.84
N LYS A 77 -6.07 -7.33 -24.08
CA LYS A 77 -4.84 -6.60 -24.45
C LYS A 77 -4.92 -5.10 -24.14
N LYS A 78 -6.07 -4.49 -24.41
CA LYS A 78 -6.33 -3.07 -24.14
C LYS A 78 -6.19 -2.72 -22.65
N TYR A 79 -6.72 -3.55 -21.76
CA TYR A 79 -6.60 -3.39 -20.31
C TYR A 79 -5.14 -3.46 -19.87
N ILE A 80 -4.38 -4.43 -20.38
CA ILE A 80 -2.96 -4.56 -20.05
C ILE A 80 -2.18 -3.31 -20.47
N GLU A 81 -2.46 -2.79 -21.67
CA GLU A 81 -1.85 -1.55 -22.16
C GLU A 81 -2.22 -0.32 -21.31
N GLU A 82 -3.48 -0.21 -20.88
CA GLU A 82 -3.95 0.85 -19.99
C GLU A 82 -3.26 0.78 -18.61
N VAL A 83 -3.15 -0.42 -18.03
CA VAL A 83 -2.45 -0.64 -16.75
C VAL A 83 -0.96 -0.32 -16.89
N LEU A 84 -0.33 -0.74 -17.98
CA LEU A 84 1.09 -0.44 -18.25
C LEU A 84 1.31 1.07 -18.37
N LYS A 85 0.48 1.75 -19.15
CA LYS A 85 0.52 3.21 -19.29
C LYS A 85 0.35 3.88 -17.92
N TRP A 86 -0.59 3.39 -17.10
CA TRP A 86 -0.83 3.91 -15.76
C TRP A 86 0.34 3.70 -14.80
N GLN A 87 0.96 2.51 -14.79
CA GLN A 87 2.15 2.21 -13.98
C GLN A 87 3.33 3.12 -14.38
N LYS A 88 3.52 3.40 -15.67
CA LYS A 88 4.58 4.27 -16.20
C LYS A 88 4.37 5.77 -15.96
N MET A 89 3.15 6.22 -15.65
CA MET A 89 2.92 7.64 -15.36
C MET A 89 3.79 8.12 -14.19
N ALA A 90 4.10 9.42 -14.16
CA ALA A 90 4.74 10.05 -13.00
C ALA A 90 4.01 9.65 -11.71
N PHE A 91 4.76 9.26 -10.69
CA PHE A 91 4.25 8.83 -9.39
C PHE A 91 4.31 10.01 -8.42
N PRO A 92 3.20 10.70 -8.16
CA PRO A 92 3.22 11.80 -7.20
C PRO A 92 3.33 11.20 -5.80
N SER A 93 4.33 11.65 -5.04
CA SER A 93 4.57 11.14 -3.69
C SER A 93 3.31 11.29 -2.81
N PRO A 94 2.88 10.22 -2.11
CA PRO A 94 1.76 10.26 -1.16
C PRO A 94 1.91 11.32 -0.07
N TYR A 95 3.17 11.63 0.27
CA TYR A 95 3.54 12.52 1.36
C TYR A 95 3.51 14.00 0.95
N LEU A 96 3.40 14.32 -0.34
CA LEU A 96 3.27 15.71 -0.78
C LEU A 96 1.91 16.29 -0.40
N ASN A 97 1.90 17.60 -0.17
CA ASN A 97 0.70 18.36 0.17
C ASN A 97 -0.41 18.14 -0.88
N ALA A 98 -1.56 17.63 -0.44
CA ALA A 98 -2.68 17.28 -1.31
C ALA A 98 -3.24 18.47 -2.11
N ARG A 99 -3.04 19.70 -1.61
CA ARG A 99 -3.48 20.95 -2.24
C ARG A 99 -2.75 21.28 -3.54
N GLN A 100 -1.60 20.65 -3.81
CA GLN A 100 -0.84 20.89 -5.05
C GLN A 100 -1.42 20.14 -6.25
N PHE A 101 -2.41 19.27 -6.04
CA PHE A 101 -2.97 18.42 -7.09
C PHE A 101 -4.42 18.79 -7.36
N GLU A 102 -4.70 19.14 -8.62
CA GLU A 102 -6.07 19.36 -9.07
C GLU A 102 -6.88 18.05 -9.03
N PRO A 103 -8.06 18.06 -8.39
CA PRO A 103 -8.91 16.89 -8.32
C PRO A 103 -9.31 16.42 -9.73
N ALA A 104 -9.61 15.13 -9.85
CA ALA A 104 -10.00 14.46 -11.10
C ALA A 104 -8.92 14.26 -12.18
N THR A 105 -7.72 14.82 -12.04
CA THR A 105 -6.59 14.52 -12.95
C THR A 105 -6.10 13.06 -12.84
N PRO A 106 -5.52 12.47 -13.90
CA PRO A 106 -4.95 11.12 -13.82
C PRO A 106 -3.86 10.99 -12.74
N GLN A 107 -3.05 12.03 -12.55
CA GLN A 107 -2.04 12.10 -11.50
C GLN A 107 -2.65 12.11 -10.10
N ALA A 108 -3.69 12.93 -9.86
CA ALA A 108 -4.40 12.94 -8.58
C ALA A 108 -5.02 11.57 -8.26
N ARG A 109 -5.56 10.87 -9.27
CA ARG A 109 -6.08 9.50 -9.09
C ARG A 109 -4.97 8.51 -8.73
N LYS A 110 -3.81 8.58 -9.40
CA LYS A 110 -2.66 7.73 -9.08
C LYS A 110 -2.12 8.03 -7.67
N ARG A 111 -2.03 9.30 -7.29
CA ARG A 111 -1.68 9.73 -5.93
C ARG A 111 -2.68 9.19 -4.90
N ALA A 112 -3.98 9.26 -5.16
CA ALA A 112 -4.98 8.74 -4.25
C ALA A 112 -4.80 7.24 -3.99
N VAL A 113 -4.51 6.46 -5.04
CA VAL A 113 -4.17 5.03 -4.90
C VAL A 113 -2.91 4.85 -4.06
N ALA A 114 -1.89 5.67 -4.27
CA ALA A 114 -0.65 5.64 -3.50
C ALA A 114 -0.86 6.00 -2.02
N VAL A 115 -1.67 7.02 -1.71
CA VAL A 115 -2.04 7.37 -0.32
C VAL A 115 -2.80 6.23 0.35
N LEU A 116 -3.77 5.63 -0.33
CA LEU A 116 -4.53 4.49 0.21
C LEU A 116 -3.62 3.28 0.45
N HIS A 117 -2.67 3.05 -0.46
CA HIS A 117 -1.66 2.01 -0.32
C HIS A 117 -0.84 2.20 0.97
N GLU A 118 -0.27 3.40 1.16
CA GLU A 118 0.52 3.72 2.36
C GLU A 118 -0.31 3.70 3.63
N LEU A 119 -1.53 4.25 3.61
CA LEU A 119 -2.40 4.26 4.77
C LEU A 119 -2.71 2.83 5.25
N LEU A 120 -3.03 1.93 4.31
CA LEU A 120 -3.24 0.52 4.63
C LEU A 120 -1.93 -0.15 5.05
N SER A 121 -0.81 0.14 4.41
CA SER A 121 0.50 -0.45 4.75
C SER A 121 0.92 -0.11 6.19
N LEU A 122 0.50 1.04 6.73
CA LEU A 122 0.74 1.43 8.12
C LEU A 122 -0.15 0.65 9.10
N THR A 123 -1.31 0.13 8.71
CA THR A 123 -2.16 -0.62 9.66
C THR A 123 -1.54 -1.98 10.01
N MET A 124 -1.72 -2.45 11.24
CA MET A 124 -1.16 -3.74 11.69
C MET A 124 -1.66 -4.91 10.84
N GLU A 125 -2.96 -4.90 10.55
CA GLU A 125 -3.59 -5.94 9.74
C GLU A 125 -3.58 -5.60 8.24
N LYS A 126 -2.96 -4.52 7.78
CA LYS A 126 -2.95 -4.12 6.35
C LYS A 126 -4.35 -3.99 5.72
N ARG A 127 -5.32 -3.58 6.54
CA ARG A 127 -6.74 -3.39 6.19
C ARG A 127 -7.37 -2.28 7.02
N LEU A 128 -8.42 -1.66 6.48
CA LEU A 128 -9.17 -0.61 7.16
C LEU A 128 -10.64 -0.59 6.74
N THR A 129 -11.54 -0.19 7.64
CA THR A 129 -12.97 -0.05 7.34
C THR A 129 -13.25 1.23 6.55
N SER A 130 -14.32 1.25 5.76
CA SER A 130 -14.78 2.43 4.99
C SER A 130 -14.90 3.67 5.86
N ASP A 131 -15.54 3.55 7.02
CA ASP A 131 -15.80 4.68 7.93
C ASP A 131 -14.49 5.31 8.44
N LYS A 132 -13.46 4.48 8.62
CA LYS A 132 -12.13 4.94 9.05
C LYS A 132 -11.34 5.53 7.88
N LEU A 133 -11.53 5.04 6.65
CA LEU A 133 -10.94 5.64 5.46
C LEU A 133 -11.54 7.03 5.17
N ASP A 134 -12.84 7.19 5.40
CA ASP A 134 -13.54 8.45 5.16
C ASP A 134 -13.05 9.58 6.08
N ALA A 135 -12.54 9.26 7.28
CA ALA A 135 -11.90 10.24 8.15
C ALA A 135 -10.69 10.94 7.49
N PHE A 136 -10.01 10.27 6.57
CA PHE A 136 -8.85 10.79 5.84
C PHE A 136 -9.21 11.51 4.54
N HIS A 137 -10.49 11.55 4.18
CA HIS A 137 -10.96 12.02 2.87
C HIS A 137 -10.55 13.46 2.59
N ASN A 138 -10.88 14.37 3.52
CA ASN A 138 -10.64 15.80 3.39
C ASN A 138 -9.16 16.17 3.44
N GLU A 139 -8.40 15.51 4.31
CA GLU A 139 -6.98 15.77 4.54
C GLU A 139 -6.15 15.42 3.31
N TYR A 140 -6.37 14.23 2.75
CA TYR A 140 -5.58 13.75 1.60
C TYR A 140 -6.22 14.04 0.24
N LYS A 141 -7.38 14.70 0.22
CA LYS A 141 -8.19 14.98 -0.98
C LYS A 141 -8.48 13.71 -1.76
N LEU A 142 -9.01 12.70 -1.06
CA LEU A 142 -9.41 11.46 -1.69
C LEU A 142 -10.58 11.69 -2.67
N PRO A 143 -10.76 10.84 -3.70
CA PRO A 143 -11.86 10.98 -4.64
C PRO A 143 -13.21 10.90 -3.94
N CYS A 144 -14.17 11.75 -4.29
CA CYS A 144 -15.55 11.68 -3.76
C CYS A 144 -16.19 10.30 -4.01
N LYS A 145 -15.84 9.65 -5.11
CA LYS A 145 -16.23 8.27 -5.43
C LYS A 145 -15.14 7.28 -5.01
N LEU A 146 -14.80 7.24 -3.71
CA LEU A 146 -13.71 6.41 -3.19
C LEU A 146 -13.91 4.92 -3.48
N LEU A 147 -15.13 4.40 -3.28
CA LEU A 147 -15.45 3.01 -3.61
C LEU A 147 -15.18 2.68 -5.08
N LEU A 148 -15.54 3.58 -6.00
CA LEU A 148 -15.25 3.42 -7.43
C LEU A 148 -13.74 3.42 -7.70
N CYS A 149 -12.97 4.23 -6.97
CA CYS A 149 -11.50 4.22 -7.05
C CYS A 149 -10.95 2.86 -6.63
N LEU A 150 -11.40 2.31 -5.51
CA LEU A 150 -10.96 1.01 -4.99
C LEU A 150 -11.32 -0.13 -5.95
N VAL A 151 -12.56 -0.14 -6.46
CA VAL A 151 -13.03 -1.16 -7.41
C VAL A 151 -12.26 -1.11 -8.73
N LYS A 152 -11.96 0.10 -9.26
CA LYS A 152 -11.13 0.24 -10.47
C LYS A 152 -9.71 -0.29 -10.27
N ASN A 153 -9.19 -0.22 -9.05
CA ASN A 153 -7.86 -0.69 -8.67
C ASN A 153 -7.90 -2.05 -7.95
N HIS A 154 -8.81 -2.95 -8.37
CA HIS A 154 -8.99 -4.27 -7.80
C HIS A 154 -7.76 -5.19 -7.91
N GLY A 155 -6.73 -4.84 -8.70
CA GLY A 155 -5.45 -5.54 -8.69
C GLY A 155 -4.64 -5.29 -7.42
N ILE A 156 -4.87 -4.16 -6.74
CA ILE A 156 -4.13 -3.70 -5.56
C ILE A 156 -4.97 -3.88 -4.30
N PHE A 157 -6.26 -3.53 -4.38
CA PHE A 157 -7.17 -3.58 -3.25
C PHE A 157 -8.16 -4.73 -3.37
N TYR A 158 -8.54 -5.27 -2.22
CA TYR A 158 -9.68 -6.17 -2.09
C TYR A 158 -10.70 -5.54 -1.14
N ILE A 159 -11.98 -5.70 -1.44
CA ILE A 159 -13.08 -5.10 -0.65
C ILE A 159 -14.00 -6.23 -0.22
N THR A 160 -14.29 -6.30 1.08
CA THR A 160 -15.36 -7.16 1.61
C THR A 160 -16.46 -6.28 2.15
N ASN A 161 -17.70 -6.71 1.96
CA ASN A 161 -18.87 -6.05 2.53
C ASN A 161 -19.44 -6.96 3.62
N LYS A 162 -19.51 -6.46 4.85
CA LYS A 162 -20.15 -7.14 5.98
C LYS A 162 -21.28 -6.25 6.50
N GLY A 163 -22.51 -6.55 6.07
CA GLY A 163 -23.65 -5.69 6.32
C GLY A 163 -23.45 -4.31 5.68
N ALA A 164 -23.65 -3.25 6.46
CA ALA A 164 -23.47 -1.87 6.01
C ALA A 164 -22.00 -1.40 5.95
N ARG A 165 -21.04 -2.18 6.47
CA ARG A 165 -19.63 -1.78 6.56
C ARG A 165 -18.80 -2.49 5.50
N SER A 166 -18.01 -1.71 4.75
CA SER A 166 -17.00 -2.26 3.85
C SER A 166 -15.63 -2.25 4.51
N THR A 167 -14.83 -3.29 4.28
CA THR A 167 -13.42 -3.35 4.72
C THR A 167 -12.53 -3.51 3.50
N VAL A 168 -11.53 -2.64 3.40
CA VAL A 168 -10.56 -2.60 2.31
C VAL A 168 -9.26 -3.24 2.80
N PHE A 169 -8.71 -4.13 1.98
CA PHE A 169 -7.49 -4.90 2.25
C PHE A 169 -6.45 -4.59 1.19
N LEU A 170 -5.19 -4.51 1.60
CA LEU A 170 -4.06 -4.38 0.70
C LEU A 170 -3.61 -5.76 0.20
N LYS A 171 -3.90 -6.11 -1.06
CA LYS A 171 -3.72 -7.48 -1.58
C LYS A 171 -2.29 -7.99 -1.54
N GLU A 172 -1.31 -7.10 -1.73
CA GLU A 172 0.09 -7.52 -1.72
C GLU A 172 0.51 -8.10 -0.37
N ALA A 173 -0.11 -7.65 0.72
CA ALA A 173 0.18 -8.07 2.08
C ALA A 173 -0.47 -9.42 2.48
N TYR A 174 -1.31 -9.99 1.61
CA TYR A 174 -2.04 -11.21 1.90
C TYR A 174 -1.72 -12.34 0.91
N ASP A 175 -1.78 -13.56 1.42
CA ASP A 175 -1.88 -14.79 0.62
C ASP A 175 -3.15 -15.55 1.03
N GLY A 176 -4.15 -15.53 0.15
CA GLY A 176 -5.50 -15.96 0.48
C GLY A 176 -6.07 -15.16 1.66
N HIS A 177 -6.36 -15.85 2.76
CA HIS A 177 -6.85 -15.25 4.02
C HIS A 177 -5.71 -14.86 4.97
N ASN A 178 -4.48 -15.32 4.73
CA ASN A 178 -3.35 -15.16 5.63
C ASN A 178 -2.61 -13.85 5.38
N LEU A 179 -2.35 -13.09 6.45
CA LEU A 179 -1.47 -11.93 6.40
C LEU A 179 0.00 -12.40 6.35
N LEU A 180 0.75 -11.94 5.34
CA LEU A 180 2.13 -12.38 5.08
C LEU A 180 3.10 -11.98 6.20
N ASP A 181 3.05 -10.73 6.63
CA ASP A 181 3.90 -10.20 7.70
C ASP A 181 3.07 -9.80 8.91
N LYS A 182 2.90 -10.76 9.84
CA LYS A 182 2.23 -10.53 11.12
C LYS A 182 3.22 -9.96 12.13
N CYS A 183 2.88 -8.79 12.68
CA CYS A 183 3.62 -8.24 13.81
C CYS A 183 3.49 -9.15 15.06
N PRO A 184 4.41 -9.05 16.04
CA PRO A 184 4.41 -9.91 17.22
C PRO A 184 3.07 -9.90 17.99
N LEU A 185 2.37 -8.76 18.02
CA LEU A 185 1.08 -8.61 18.69
C LEU A 185 -0.01 -9.45 18.02
N LEU A 186 -0.07 -9.48 16.69
CA LEU A 186 -1.03 -10.30 15.97
C LEU A 186 -0.74 -11.79 16.15
N LYS A 187 0.54 -12.19 16.11
CA LYS A 187 0.95 -13.58 16.40
C LYS A 187 0.54 -14.02 17.81
N PHE A 188 0.71 -13.14 18.80
CA PHE A 188 0.26 -13.41 20.17
C PHE A 188 -1.26 -13.55 20.23
N TYR A 189 -2.00 -12.63 19.59
CA TYR A 189 -3.45 -12.67 19.55
C TYR A 189 -3.97 -13.96 18.91
N ASP A 190 -3.40 -14.39 17.79
CA ASP A 190 -3.77 -15.64 17.13
C ASP A 190 -3.59 -16.85 18.06
N ARG A 191 -2.46 -16.91 18.78
CA ARG A 191 -2.20 -17.95 19.78
C ARG A 191 -3.19 -17.89 20.94
N PHE A 192 -3.50 -16.69 21.43
CA PHE A 192 -4.48 -16.49 22.49
C PHE A 192 -5.88 -16.97 22.06
N VAL A 193 -6.32 -16.60 20.86
CA VAL A 193 -7.61 -17.02 20.28
C VAL A 193 -7.68 -18.55 20.13
N SER A 194 -6.57 -19.16 19.69
CA SER A 194 -6.47 -20.63 19.60
C SER A 194 -6.61 -21.33 20.96
N LEU A 195 -6.04 -20.75 22.03
CA LEU A 195 -6.12 -21.33 23.39
C LEU A 195 -7.53 -21.24 23.99
N ILE A 196 -8.31 -20.22 23.65
CA ILE A 196 -9.70 -20.06 24.14
C ILE A 196 -10.73 -20.85 23.32
N GLY A 197 -10.29 -21.77 22.46
CA GLY A 197 -11.16 -22.66 21.68
C GLY A 197 -11.96 -21.96 20.58
N ARG A 198 -11.62 -20.71 20.23
CA ARG A 198 -12.19 -20.06 19.06
C ARG A 198 -11.41 -20.49 17.82
N PRO A 199 -12.08 -20.96 16.74
CA PRO A 199 -11.39 -21.26 15.50
C PRO A 199 -10.67 -20.00 15.00
N CYS A 200 -9.35 -20.04 14.96
CA CYS A 200 -8.59 -19.11 14.14
C CYS A 200 -8.83 -19.54 12.69
N PHE A 201 -9.34 -18.65 11.84
CA PHE A 201 -9.61 -18.96 10.42
C PHE A 201 -8.35 -19.26 9.59
N ASP A 202 -7.17 -19.17 10.19
CA ASP A 202 -5.85 -19.28 9.54
C ASP A 202 -5.22 -20.68 9.66
N ALA A 203 -5.98 -21.70 10.05
CA ALA A 203 -5.47 -23.07 10.16
C ALA A 203 -5.34 -23.76 8.79
N SER A 204 -4.36 -23.37 7.99
CA SER A 204 -3.74 -24.31 7.06
C SER A 204 -2.79 -25.20 7.85
N ASN A 205 -3.25 -26.42 8.12
CA ASN A 205 -2.53 -27.52 8.74
C ASN A 205 -1.06 -27.58 8.30
N SER A 206 -0.14 -27.40 9.25
CA SER A 206 1.16 -28.05 9.24
C SER A 206 1.27 -28.92 10.48
N VAL A 207 0.43 -29.96 10.52
CA VAL A 207 0.72 -31.15 11.31
C VAL A 207 1.56 -32.05 10.40
N GLN A 208 2.87 -32.01 10.55
CA GLN A 208 3.72 -33.15 10.21
C GLN A 208 4.04 -33.84 11.53
N VAL A 209 3.46 -35.02 11.69
CA VAL A 209 3.91 -36.06 12.63
C VAL A 209 5.08 -36.79 11.98
#